data_AF-A0A6J3LQU8-F1
#
_entry.id   AF-A0A6J3LQU8-F1
#
_cell.length_a   1.000
_cell.length_b   1.000
_cell.length_c   1.000
_cell.angle_alpha   90.00
_cell.angle_beta   90.00
_cell.angle_gamma   90.00
#
_symmetry.space_group_name_H-M   'P 1'
#
loop_
_entity.id
_entity.type
_entity.pdbx_description
1 polymer ?
#
loop_
_entity_poly.entity_id
_entity_poly.type
_entity_poly.pdbx_seq_one_letter_code
_entity_poly.pdbx_strand_id
1 'polypeptide(L)' 'VFDPQTRARIQGRPRVLISGGVSTHESLKVPTYCFQNNTILCRSLTHTSHKVQPCDVGLFGPLKTACRE' A
#
# COMPACT_ATOMS: atom_id res chain seq x y z
N VAL A 1 9.31 1.88 7.19
CA VAL A 1 8.71 3.23 7.36
C VAL A 1 7.29 3.15 7.91
N PHE A 2 6.36 2.45 7.23
CA PHE A 2 4.97 2.32 7.68
C PHE A 2 4.81 1.87 9.15
N ASP A 3 5.42 0.75 9.54
CA ASP A 3 5.18 0.17 10.87
C ASP A 3 5.63 1.10 12.02
N PRO A 4 6.89 1.58 12.08
CA PRO A 4 7.33 2.45 13.17
C PRO A 4 6.53 3.74 13.29
N GLN A 5 6.08 4.32 12.17
CA GLN A 5 5.36 5.60 12.16
C GLN A 5 3.88 5.49 12.54
N THR A 6 3.29 4.32 12.32
CA THR A 6 1.86 4.08 12.59
C THR A 6 1.64 3.34 13.90
N ARG A 7 2.65 2.65 14.44
CA ARG A 7 2.57 1.81 15.64
C ARG A 7 2.08 2.55 16.89
N ALA A 8 2.55 3.78 17.10
CA ALA A 8 2.13 4.59 18.25
C ALA A 8 0.66 5.04 18.17
N ARG A 9 0.03 4.99 16.99
CA ARG A 9 -1.34 5.44 16.77
C ARG A 9 -2.37 4.32 16.92
N ILE A 10 -1.93 3.12 17.31
CA ILE A 10 -2.76 1.93 17.33
C ILE A 10 -3.32 1.70 18.73
N GLN A 11 -4.64 1.75 18.86
CA GLN A 11 -5.37 1.34 20.06
C GLN A 11 -5.83 -0.12 19.94
N GLY A 12 -4.90 -1.03 19.63
CA GLY A 12 -5.18 -2.45 19.39
C GLY A 12 -5.91 -2.80 18.08
N ARG A 13 -6.29 -1.82 17.27
CA ARG A 13 -7.01 -2.04 16.00
C ARG A 13 -6.09 -2.51 14.87
N PRO A 14 -6.58 -3.34 13.92
CA PRO A 14 -5.80 -3.70 12.74
C PRO A 14 -5.50 -2.47 11.88
N ARG A 15 -4.32 -2.41 11.28
CA ARG A 15 -3.98 -1.39 10.27
C ARG A 15 -4.10 -1.98 8.88
N VAL A 16 -4.44 -1.15 7.89
CA VAL A 16 -4.43 -1.57 6.49
C VAL A 16 -3.18 -1.00 5.81
N LEU A 17 -2.37 -1.88 5.21
CA LEU A 17 -1.29 -1.51 4.30
C LEU A 17 -1.74 -1.82 2.87
N ILE A 18 -1.96 -0.78 2.07
CA ILE A 18 -2.25 -0.93 0.64
C ILE A 18 -0.91 -0.88 -0.09
N SER A 19 -0.53 -2.01 -0.70
CA SER A 19 0.72 -2.14 -1.46
C SER A 19 0.43 -2.25 -2.97
N GLY A 20 1.47 -1.94 -3.74
CA GLY A 20 1.56 -2.13 -5.19
C GLY A 20 1.14 -3.50 -5.69
N GLY A 21 1.07 -3.62 -7.01
CA GLY A 21 0.81 -4.88 -7.71
C GLY A 21 1.67 -6.05 -7.21
N VAL A 22 1.15 -7.26 -7.36
CA VAL A 22 1.89 -8.49 -7.03
C VAL A 22 2.96 -8.75 -8.10
N SER A 23 4.21 -8.94 -7.67
CA SER A 23 5.29 -9.38 -8.59
C SER A 23 5.46 -10.90 -8.54
N THR A 24 5.89 -11.51 -9.64
CA THR A 24 6.13 -12.96 -9.71
C THR A 24 7.29 -13.43 -8.82
N HIS A 25 8.20 -12.53 -8.46
CA HIS A 25 9.35 -12.78 -7.58
C HIS A 25 9.18 -12.21 -6.17
N GLU A 26 7.94 -12.07 -5.69
CA GLU A 26 7.72 -11.42 -4.42
C GLU A 26 8.05 -12.33 -3.23
N SER A 27 8.90 -11.83 -2.34
CA SER A 27 9.29 -12.53 -1.12
C SER A 27 8.14 -12.59 -0.11
N LEU A 28 8.01 -13.71 0.60
CA LEU A 28 7.03 -13.88 1.69
C LEU A 28 7.35 -13.02 2.93
N LYS A 29 8.50 -12.34 2.98
CA LYS A 29 8.91 -11.51 4.12
C LYS A 29 7.86 -10.46 4.50
N VAL A 30 7.30 -9.75 3.51
CA VAL A 30 6.35 -8.66 3.76
C VAL A 30 4.97 -9.19 4.21
N PRO A 31 4.35 -10.17 3.53
CA PRO A 31 3.12 -10.81 4.00
C PRO A 31 3.24 -11.39 5.42
N THR A 32 4.32 -12.12 5.70
CA THR A 32 4.56 -12.72 7.02
C THR A 32 4.71 -11.65 8.10
N TYR A 33 5.45 -10.57 7.82
CA TYR A 33 5.59 -9.46 8.75
C TYR A 33 4.25 -8.76 9.01
N CYS A 34 3.43 -8.53 7.98
CA CYS A 34 2.11 -7.91 8.15
C CYS A 34 1.19 -8.75 9.03
N PHE A 35 1.17 -10.07 8.81
CA PHE A 35 0.41 -11.02 9.62
C PHE A 35 0.83 -10.97 11.10
N GLN A 36 2.12 -10.99 11.38
CA GLN A 36 2.65 -10.94 12.75
C GLN A 36 2.37 -9.60 13.47
N ASN A 37 2.20 -8.50 12.73
CA ASN A 37 2.04 -7.15 13.29
C ASN A 37 0.61 -6.62 13.16
N ASN A 38 -0.39 -7.50 13.14
CA ASN A 38 -1.82 -7.17 13.04
C ASN A 38 -2.12 -6.14 11.94
N THR A 39 -1.50 -6.35 10.78
CA THR A 39 -1.62 -5.47 9.62
C THR A 39 -2.25 -6.23 8.46
N ILE A 40 -3.39 -5.75 8.01
CA ILE A 40 -4.10 -6.26 6.84
C ILE A 40 -3.34 -5.75 5.60
N LEU A 41 -2.75 -6.68 4.85
CA LEU A 41 -2.08 -6.37 3.60
C LEU A 41 -3.08 -6.45 2.45
N CYS A 42 -3.39 -5.32 1.82
CA CYS A 42 -4.19 -5.24 0.61
C CYS A 42 -3.26 -5.03 -0.60
N ARG A 43 -3.17 -6.01 -1.50
CA ARG A 43 -2.39 -5.86 -2.74
C ARG A 43 -3.30 -5.63 -3.92
N SER A 44 -2.93 -4.65 -4.75
CA SER A 44 -3.62 -4.44 -6.03
C SER A 44 -3.29 -5.59 -6.99
N LEU A 45 -4.23 -5.95 -7.85
CA LEU A 45 -3.95 -6.88 -8.95
C LEU A 45 -3.02 -6.19 -9.95
N THR A 46 -2.00 -6.91 -10.42
CA THR A 46 -1.08 -6.45 -11.46
C THR A 46 -1.90 -6.03 -12.70
N HIS A 47 -1.54 -4.93 -13.35
CA HIS A 47 -2.24 -4.32 -14.50
C HIS A 47 -3.58 -3.57 -14.23
N THR A 48 -4.02 -3.45 -12.97
CA THR A 48 -5.21 -2.64 -12.63
C THR A 48 -4.90 -1.34 -11.87
N SER A 49 -3.61 -1.02 -11.71
CA SER A 49 -3.11 0.09 -10.89
C SER A 49 -3.78 1.43 -11.19
N HIS A 50 -3.81 1.79 -12.47
CA HIS A 50 -4.39 3.02 -13.01
C HIS A 50 -5.92 3.17 -12.79
N LYS A 51 -6.61 2.13 -12.32
CA LYS A 51 -8.06 2.17 -12.03
C LYS A 51 -8.40 1.98 -10.56
N VAL A 52 -7.60 1.19 -9.83
CA VAL A 52 -7.96 0.75 -8.48
C VAL A 52 -7.01 1.20 -7.39
N GLN A 53 -5.85 1.77 -7.73
CA GLN A 53 -4.95 2.31 -6.71
C GLN A 53 -5.36 3.73 -6.31
N PRO A 54 -5.72 3.95 -5.03
CA PRO A 54 -6.15 5.25 -4.55
C PRO A 54 -5.10 6.34 -4.78
N CYS A 55 -3.81 5.99 -4.65
CA CYS A 55 -2.72 6.91 -4.90
C CYS A 55 -2.60 7.26 -6.39
N ASP A 56 -2.74 6.30 -7.29
CA ASP A 56 -2.66 6.55 -8.74
C ASP A 56 -3.79 7.47 -9.22
N VAL A 57 -5.02 7.22 -8.77
CA VAL A 57 -6.19 8.00 -9.18
C VAL A 57 -6.29 9.33 -8.44
N GLY A 58 -6.11 9.32 -7.11
CA GLY A 58 -6.41 10.47 -6.26
C GLY A 58 -5.25 11.43 -6.05
N LEU A 59 -4.00 10.96 -6.04
CA LEU A 59 -2.83 11.78 -5.74
C LEU A 59 -1.95 12.00 -6.96
N PHE A 60 -1.54 10.93 -7.63
CA PHE A 60 -0.56 10.98 -8.71
C PHE A 60 -1.16 11.46 -10.03
N GLY A 61 -2.44 11.18 -10.31
CA GLY A 61 -3.13 11.72 -11.50
C GLY A 61 -3.16 13.25 -11.51
N PRO A 62 -3.69 13.91 -10.46
CA PRO A 62 -3.66 15.37 -10.34
C PRO A 62 -2.23 15.93 -10.33
N LEU A 63 -1.30 15.29 -9.61
CA LEU A 63 0.10 15.72 -9.57
C LEU A 63 0.77 15.68 -10.95
N LYS A 64 0.56 14.61 -11.72
CA LYS A 64 1.07 14.53 -13.10
C LYS A 64 0.50 15.61 -13.99
N THR A 65 -0.74 16.02 -13.78
CA THR A 65 -1.38 17.10 -14.54
C THR A 65 -0.76 18.44 -14.18
N ALA A 66 -0.54 18.70 -12.89
CA ALA A 66 0.08 19.94 -12.41
C ALA A 66 1.56 20.08 -12.80
N CYS A 67 2.29 18.97 -12.91
CA CYS A 67 3.70 18.95 -13.33
C CYS A 67 3.90 18.81 -14.86
N ARG A 68 2.82 18.82 -15.64
CA ARG A 68 2.89 18.82 -17.11
C ARG A 68 2.91 20.27 -17.58
N GLU A 69 4.10 20.86 -17.57
CA GLU A 69 4.38 22.05 -18.38
C GLU A 69 4.30 21.72 -19.87
#